data_AF-A0A961CY40-F1
#
_entry.id   AF-A0A961CY40-F1
#
_cell.length_a   1.000
_cell.length_b   1.000
_cell.length_c   1.000
_cell.angle_alpha   90.00
_cell.angle_beta   90.00
_cell.angle_gamma   90.00
#
_symmetry.space_group_name_H-M   'P 1'
#
loop_
_entity.id
_entity.type
_entity.pdbx_description
1 polymer ?
#
loop_
_entity_poly.entity_id
_entity_poly.type
_entity_poly.pdbx_seq_one_letter_code
_entity_poly.pdbx_strand_id
1 'polypeptide(L)' 'TSHHLPVARWWTPDDFAGFAAVGRSLGIAHVESSPFTRSSYHARAAAESAADPVTGPAADVVVRS' A
#
# COMPACT_ATOMS: atom_id res chain seq x y z
N THR A 1 1.65 -24.91 -19.95
CA THR A 1 2.13 -23.74 -19.16
C THR A 1 3.50 -23.25 -19.64
N SER A 2 3.73 -23.19 -20.95
CA SER A 2 5.06 -23.00 -21.56
C SER A 2 5.49 -21.54 -21.76
N HIS A 3 4.69 -20.55 -21.34
CA HIS A 3 4.94 -19.12 -21.62
C HIS A 3 4.99 -18.23 -20.37
N HIS A 4 5.12 -18.81 -19.17
CA HIS A 4 5.29 -17.99 -17.97
C HIS A 4 6.74 -17.56 -17.82
N LEU A 5 6.96 -16.29 -17.47
CA LEU A 5 8.27 -15.82 -17.11
C LEU A 5 8.75 -16.54 -15.84
N PRO A 6 10.05 -16.89 -15.75
CA PRO A 6 10.60 -17.44 -14.52
C PRO A 6 10.54 -16.38 -13.41
N VAL A 7 10.40 -16.84 -12.16
CA VAL A 7 10.43 -15.95 -10.99
C VAL A 7 11.87 -15.48 -10.77
N ALA A 8 12.07 -14.16 -10.79
CA ALA A 8 13.39 -13.57 -10.60
C ALA A 8 13.80 -13.46 -9.12
N ARG A 9 12.84 -13.29 -8.21
CA ARG A 9 13.08 -13.12 -6.77
C ARG A 9 11.83 -13.47 -5.95
N TRP A 10 12.06 -14.06 -4.78
CA TRP A 10 11.06 -14.18 -3.73
C TRP A 10 11.37 -13.18 -2.62
N TRP A 11 10.39 -12.37 -2.25
CA TRP A 11 10.52 -11.36 -1.19
C TRP A 11 10.14 -11.94 0.17
N THR A 12 10.82 -11.49 1.22
CA THR A 12 10.53 -11.87 2.60
C THR A 12 9.34 -11.07 3.15
N PRO A 13 8.68 -11.53 4.23
CA PRO A 13 7.64 -10.76 4.90
C PRO A 13 8.08 -9.35 5.30
N ASP A 14 9.34 -9.18 5.73
CA ASP A 14 9.88 -7.87 6.13
C ASP A 14 10.02 -6.90 4.95
N ASP A 15 10.35 -7.41 3.75
CA ASP A 15 10.37 -6.58 2.54
C ASP A 15 8.98 -5.99 2.24
N PHE A 16 7.92 -6.80 2.41
CA PHE A 16 6.54 -6.33 2.25
C PHE A 16 6.17 -5.27 3.28
N ALA A 17 6.66 -5.38 4.52
CA ALA A 17 6.49 -4.34 5.54
C ALA A 17 7.17 -3.02 5.10
N GLY A 18 8.37 -3.11 4.51
CA GLY A 18 9.06 -1.97 3.92
C GLY A 18 8.27 -1.32 2.78
N PHE A 19 7.73 -2.10 1.84
CA PHE A 19 6.89 -1.58 0.76
C PHE A 19 5.63 -0.88 1.29
N ALA A 20 5.02 -1.43 2.35
CA ALA A 20 3.86 -0.83 2.98
C ALA A 20 4.19 0.54 3.61
N ALA A 21 5.34 0.65 4.28
CA ALA A 21 5.81 1.90 4.85
C ALA A 21 6.05 2.97 3.76
N VAL A 22 6.67 2.59 2.64
CA VAL A 22 6.89 3.49 1.49
C VAL A 22 5.56 3.92 0.87
N GLY A 23 4.62 3.01 0.65
CA GLY A 23 3.31 3.38 0.10
C GLY A 23 2.56 4.39 0.97
N ARG A 24 2.61 4.19 2.30
CA ARG A 24 2.01 5.13 3.26
C ARG A 24 2.71 6.49 3.28
N SER A 25 4.05 6.51 3.22
CA SER A 25 4.79 7.79 3.19
C SER A 25 4.55 8.61 1.92
N LEU A 26 4.15 7.95 0.83
CA LEU A 26 3.71 8.59 -0.41
C LEU A 26 2.25 9.11 -0.36
N GLY A 27 1.55 8.93 0.76
CA GLY A 27 0.18 9.38 0.93
C GLY A 27 -0.89 8.46 0.33
N ILE A 28 -0.54 7.20 0.03
CA ILE A 28 -1.54 6.22 -0.42
C ILE A 28 -2.47 5.89 0.77
N ALA A 29 -3.76 6.20 0.63
CA ALA A 29 -4.76 6.07 1.69
C ALA A 29 -4.92 4.63 2.22
N HIS A 30 -4.69 3.63 1.37
CA HIS A 30 -4.77 2.21 1.75
C HIS A 30 -3.66 1.40 1.07
N VAL A 31 -2.90 0.65 1.87
CA VAL A 31 -1.80 -0.17 1.37
C VAL A 31 -1.89 -1.58 1.94
N GLU A 32 -2.11 -2.56 1.06
CA GLU A 32 -2.09 -3.99 1.36
C GLU A 32 -0.85 -4.61 0.72
N SER A 33 0.11 -5.05 1.54
CA SER A 33 1.40 -5.57 1.09
C SER A 33 1.68 -6.90 1.79
N SER A 34 1.49 -8.00 1.04
CA SER A 34 1.78 -9.35 1.52
C SER A 34 2.04 -10.30 0.35
N PRO A 35 2.67 -11.48 0.57
CA PRO A 35 3.01 -12.44 -0.49
C PRO A 35 1.82 -12.90 -1.35
N PHE A 36 0.62 -12.95 -0.77
CA PHE A 36 -0.58 -13.45 -1.43
C PHE A 36 -1.61 -12.37 -1.75
N THR A 37 -1.29 -11.10 -1.50
CA THR A 37 -2.20 -10.00 -1.86
C THR A 37 -2.53 -10.06 -3.36
N ARG A 38 -3.81 -9.86 -3.65
CA ARG A 38 -4.38 -9.73 -5.00
C ARG A 38 -5.30 -8.51 -4.98
N SER A 39 -5.63 -7.98 -6.15
CA SER A 39 -6.42 -6.74 -6.28
C SER A 39 -7.79 -6.79 -5.59
N SER A 40 -8.42 -7.96 -5.47
CA SER A 40 -9.72 -8.12 -4.82
C SER A 40 -9.64 -8.29 -3.30
N TYR A 41 -8.46 -8.59 -2.76
CA TYR A 41 -8.29 -8.82 -1.33
C TYR A 41 -8.51 -7.50 -0.57
N HIS A 42 -9.43 -7.50 0.39
CA HIS A 42 -9.86 -6.32 1.16
C HIS A 42 -10.26 -5.09 0.30
N ALA A 43 -10.69 -5.30 -0.95
CA ALA A 43 -11.02 -4.21 -1.87
C ALA A 43 -12.11 -3.25 -1.33
N ARG A 44 -13.05 -3.75 -0.52
CA ARG A 44 -14.04 -2.91 0.17
C ARG A 44 -13.37 -1.89 1.10
N ALA A 45 -12.45 -2.33 1.96
CA ALA A 45 -11.74 -1.45 2.88
C ALA A 45 -10.85 -0.46 2.11
N ALA A 46 -10.25 -0.89 1.01
CA ALA A 46 -9.50 -0.01 0.12
C ALA A 46 -10.38 1.08 -0.50
N ALA A 47 -11.58 0.72 -0.97
CA ALA A 47 -12.54 1.65 -1.54
C ALA A 47 -13.07 2.64 -0.50
N GLU A 48 -13.37 2.17 0.71
CA GLU A 48 -13.78 3.01 1.84
C GLU A 48 -12.69 4.02 2.21
N SER A 49 -11.45 3.56 2.33
CA SER A 49 -10.30 4.43 2.64
C SER A 49 -10.02 5.48 1.56
N ALA A 50 -10.32 5.16 0.29
CA ALA A 50 -10.18 6.10 -0.83
C ALA A 50 -11.35 7.10 -0.92
N ALA A 51 -12.52 6.75 -0.41
CA ALA A 51 -13.71 7.58 -0.40
C ALA A 51 -13.71 8.66 0.69
N ASP A 52 -12.80 8.55 1.68
CA ASP A 52 -12.58 9.56 2.72
C ASP A 52 -11.38 10.47 2.38
N PRO A 53 -11.58 11.59 1.64
CA PRO A 53 -10.49 12.48 1.23
C PRO A 53 -9.93 13.33 2.38
N VAL A 54 -10.13 12.98 3.66
CA VAL A 54 -9.69 13.80 4.81
C VAL A 54 -8.19 13.72 5.09
N THR A 55 -7.42 12.94 4.34
CA THR A 55 -5.96 13.10 4.33
C THR A 55 -5.59 14.15 3.29
N GLY A 56 -5.69 15.42 3.69
CA GLY A 56 -5.02 16.51 2.99
C GLY A 56 -3.50 16.28 2.87
N PRO A 57 -2.82 17.01 1.98
CA PRO A 57 -1.40 16.81 1.69
C PRO A 57 -0.55 17.10 2.94
N ALA A 58 0.72 16.71 2.86
CA ALA A 58 1.80 17.01 3.80
C ALA A 58 2.09 18.52 4.01
N ALA A 59 1.07 19.35 4.31
CA ALA A 59 1.17 20.80 4.41
C ALA A 59 0.42 21.44 5.59
N ASP A 60 -0.07 20.66 6.57
CA ASP A 60 -0.65 21.21 7.81
C ASP A 60 0.08 20.70 9.05
N VAL A 61 1.41 20.86 9.07
CA VAL A 61 2.13 21.05 10.33
C VAL A 61 1.83 22.47 10.80
N VAL A 62 0.59 22.68 11.25
CA VAL A 62 0.28 23.83 12.11
C VAL A 62 0.90 23.52 13.47
N VAL A 63 2.10 24.07 13.65
CA VAL A 63 2.66 24.38 14.96
C VAL A 63 1.63 25.27 15.66
N ARG A 64 0.86 24.70 16.59
CA ARG A 64 0.13 25.51 17.57
C ARG A 64 1.08 25.78 18.72
N SER A 65 1.25 27.07 18.98
CA SER A 65 1.93 27.71 20.11
C SER A 65 1.60 27.09 21.46
#